data_AF-A0A1B6KHT8-F1
#
_entry.id   AF-A0A1B6KHT8-F1
#
_cell.length_a   1.000
_cell.length_b   1.000
_cell.length_c   1.000
_cell.angle_alpha   90.00
_cell.angle_beta   90.00
_cell.angle_gamma   90.00
#
_symmetry.space_group_name_H-M   'P 1'
#
loop_
_entity.id
_entity.type
_entity.pdbx_description
1 polymer ?
#
loop_
_entity_poly.entity_id
_entity_poly.type
_entity_poly.pdbx_seq_one_letter_code
_entity_poly.pdbx_strand_id
1 'polypeptide(L)'
;LHSRSYQRDIPMPLVTSGVENGNLRELALARMKDLGTDCRDVRTREVGIQEIHNRVRPYEVELVRRDYVANGGWETFLAYEDPAQDILVGLLRLRKCGQDTFRPELRGGVSIVRELHVYGSVVPVSARDPGKFQHQGFGMLLMEEAERIAREEHRSTKIAVISGVGTRNYYKKIGY
;
A
#
# COMPACT_ATOMS: atom_id res chain seq x y z
N LEU A 1 -2.38 -8.08 3.61
CA LEU A 1 -1.91 -7.63 4.95
C LEU A 1 -0.46 -7.17 4.77
N HIS A 2 0.00 -6.12 5.46
CA HIS A 2 1.42 -5.70 5.41
C HIS A 2 2.11 -6.19 6.68
N SER A 3 3.08 -7.10 6.57
CA SER A 3 3.82 -7.58 7.74
C SER A 3 5.00 -6.67 8.09
N ARG A 4 5.16 -6.39 9.39
CA ARG A 4 6.36 -5.69 9.92
C ARG A 4 7.55 -6.66 9.94
N SER A 5 8.76 -6.10 10.01
CA SER A 5 9.98 -6.91 10.17
C SER A 5 9.84 -7.87 11.35
N TYR A 6 10.13 -9.15 11.10
CA TYR A 6 10.05 -10.24 12.09
C TYR A 6 11.20 -10.22 13.11
N GLN A 7 12.08 -9.22 13.02
CA GLN A 7 13.21 -9.04 13.92
C GLN A 7 12.87 -8.00 14.98
N ARG A 8 13.23 -8.29 16.23
CA ARG A 8 13.19 -7.33 17.33
C ARG A 8 14.57 -6.71 17.47
N ASP A 9 14.64 -5.40 17.66
CA ASP A 9 15.87 -4.69 18.01
C ASP A 9 16.25 -4.96 19.48
N ILE A 10 16.54 -6.23 19.79
CA ILE A 10 17.01 -6.68 21.10
C ILE A 10 18.41 -7.26 20.89
N PRO A 11 19.44 -6.74 21.59
CA PRO A 11 20.77 -7.32 21.54
C PRO A 11 20.73 -8.80 21.93
N MET A 12 21.31 -9.68 21.10
CA MET A 12 21.38 -11.12 21.35
C MET A 12 21.98 -11.52 22.70
N PRO A 13 22.99 -10.81 23.25
CA PRO A 13 23.53 -11.13 24.58
C PRO A 13 22.53 -10.98 25.73
N LEU A 14 21.40 -10.30 25.53
CA LEU A 14 20.34 -10.13 26.54
C LEU A 14 19.28 -11.23 26.48
N VAL A 15 19.33 -12.13 25.49
CA VAL A 15 18.37 -13.20 25.29
C VAL A 15 18.85 -14.45 26.02
N THR A 16 18.24 -14.77 27.15
CA THR A 16 18.59 -15.93 27.98
C THR A 16 17.96 -17.24 27.50
N SER A 17 16.89 -17.17 26.71
CA SER A 17 16.26 -18.30 26.01
C SER A 17 15.39 -17.79 24.86
N GLY A 18 15.28 -18.55 23.77
CA GLY A 18 14.47 -18.19 22.61
C GLY A 18 15.22 -18.34 21.29
N VAL A 19 14.90 -17.49 20.32
CA VAL A 19 15.47 -17.58 18.97
C VAL A 19 16.91 -17.08 18.99
N GLU A 20 17.83 -17.94 18.57
CA GLU A 20 19.28 -17.72 18.61
C GLU A 20 19.80 -16.88 17.44
N ASN A 21 19.02 -16.74 16.37
CA ASN A 21 19.43 -16.09 15.14
C ASN A 21 18.58 -14.85 14.82
N GLY A 22 19.23 -13.73 14.48
CA GLY A 22 18.55 -12.49 14.08
C GLY A 22 17.85 -12.56 12.71
N ASN A 23 18.10 -13.59 11.90
CA ASN A 23 17.64 -13.72 10.51
C ASN A 23 16.37 -14.59 10.33
N LEU A 24 15.51 -14.65 11.34
CA LEU A 24 14.24 -15.38 11.34
C LEU A 24 13.41 -15.26 10.06
N ARG A 25 13.37 -14.07 9.45
CA ARG A 25 12.62 -13.82 8.22
C ARG A 25 13.13 -14.66 7.05
N GLU A 26 14.45 -14.74 6.88
CA GLU A 26 15.05 -15.51 5.78
C GLU A 26 14.81 -17.00 5.98
N LEU A 27 14.94 -17.48 7.22
CA LEU A 27 14.66 -18.87 7.57
C LEU A 27 13.19 -19.25 7.29
N ALA A 28 12.25 -18.37 7.63
CA ALA A 28 10.83 -18.58 7.35
C ALA A 28 10.55 -18.61 5.83
N LEU A 29 11.13 -17.69 5.05
CA LEU A 29 10.97 -17.66 3.60
C LEU A 29 11.60 -18.89 2.92
N ALA A 30 12.78 -19.32 3.36
CA ALA A 30 13.41 -20.55 2.90
C ALA A 30 12.51 -21.77 3.18
N ARG A 31 11.97 -21.85 4.40
CA ARG A 31 11.07 -22.95 4.78
C ARG A 31 9.77 -22.95 3.98
N MET A 32 9.20 -21.79 3.68
CA MET A 32 8.02 -21.68 2.81
C MET A 32 8.31 -22.20 1.39
N LYS A 33 9.50 -21.91 0.86
CA LYS A 33 9.96 -22.41 -0.43
C LYS A 33 10.10 -23.94 -0.43
N ASP A 34 10.66 -24.52 0.64
CA ASP A 34 10.73 -25.97 0.81
C ASP A 34 9.35 -26.64 0.85
N LEU A 35 8.35 -25.92 1.37
CA LEU A 35 6.95 -26.35 1.43
C LEU A 35 6.15 -26.03 0.16
N GLY A 36 6.79 -25.44 -0.86
CA GLY A 36 6.14 -25.08 -2.13
C GLY A 36 5.06 -24.00 -2.01
N THR A 37 5.11 -23.16 -0.97
CA THR A 37 4.13 -22.10 -0.73
C THR A 37 4.74 -20.72 -0.96
N ASP A 38 4.08 -19.88 -1.76
CA ASP A 38 4.53 -18.53 -2.04
C ASP A 38 4.01 -17.50 -1.03
N CYS A 39 4.86 -16.55 -0.67
CA CYS A 39 4.51 -15.43 0.21
C CYS A 39 3.97 -14.25 -0.59
N ARG A 40 2.65 -14.03 -0.57
CA ARG A 40 1.95 -12.91 -1.22
C ARG A 40 1.74 -11.71 -0.30
N ASP A 41 2.73 -11.42 0.56
CA ASP A 41 2.70 -10.24 1.40
C ASP A 41 2.92 -8.97 0.56
N VAL A 42 2.38 -7.85 1.01
CA VAL A 42 2.63 -6.54 0.41
C VAL A 42 4.13 -6.33 0.28
N ARG A 43 4.88 -6.59 1.35
CA ARG A 43 6.34 -6.37 1.40
C ARG A 43 7.13 -7.23 0.41
N THR A 44 6.74 -8.48 0.16
CA THR A 44 7.45 -9.32 -0.83
C THR A 44 7.15 -8.92 -2.26
N ARG A 45 5.99 -8.29 -2.50
CA ARG A 45 5.53 -7.84 -3.82
C ARG A 45 5.96 -6.42 -4.18
N GLU A 46 6.43 -5.63 -3.22
CA GLU A 46 6.89 -4.25 -3.45
C GLU A 46 7.96 -4.18 -4.55
N VAL A 47 7.79 -3.25 -5.52
CA VAL A 47 8.70 -3.09 -6.66
C VAL A 47 10.18 -2.97 -6.26
N GLY A 48 10.49 -2.26 -5.18
CA GLY A 48 11.87 -2.12 -4.70
C GLY A 48 12.49 -3.43 -4.20
N ILE A 49 11.69 -4.30 -3.59
CA ILE A 49 12.15 -5.61 -3.10
C ILE A 49 12.29 -6.57 -4.27
N GLN A 50 11.36 -6.55 -5.23
CA GLN A 50 11.41 -7.34 -6.46
C GLN A 50 12.59 -6.96 -7.37
N GLU A 51 12.91 -5.67 -7.48
CA GLU A 51 14.09 -5.21 -8.23
C GLU A 51 15.39 -5.68 -7.57
N ILE A 52 15.50 -5.63 -6.23
CA ILE A 52 16.70 -6.08 -5.51
C ILE A 52 16.88 -7.60 -5.59
N HIS A 53 15.81 -8.38 -5.37
CA HIS A 53 15.91 -9.84 -5.22
C HIS A 53 15.81 -10.57 -6.56
N ASN A 54 14.93 -10.12 -7.45
CA ASN A 54 14.58 -10.85 -8.68
C ASN A 54 14.92 -10.06 -9.96
N ARG A 55 15.41 -8.80 -9.84
CA ARG A 55 15.77 -7.91 -10.96
C ARG A 55 14.64 -7.73 -11.99
N VAL A 56 13.40 -7.84 -11.54
CA VAL A 56 12.21 -7.69 -12.38
C VAL A 56 11.71 -6.26 -12.32
N ARG A 57 11.30 -5.72 -13.47
CA ARG A 57 10.64 -4.42 -13.59
C ARG A 57 9.22 -4.62 -14.09
N PRO A 58 8.23 -3.91 -13.51
CA PRO A 58 6.85 -4.01 -13.94
C PRO A 58 6.75 -3.60 -15.42
N TYR A 59 6.02 -4.39 -16.20
CA TYR A 59 5.83 -4.15 -17.62
C TYR A 59 4.42 -3.60 -17.88
N GLU A 60 3.41 -4.22 -17.27
CA GLU A 60 2.01 -3.86 -17.44
C GLU A 60 1.37 -3.67 -16.06
N VAL A 61 1.03 -2.43 -15.73
CA VAL A 61 0.49 -2.07 -14.42
C VAL A 61 -1.00 -1.84 -14.55
N GLU A 62 -1.79 -2.61 -13.81
CA GLU A 62 -3.25 -2.54 -13.79
C GLU A 62 -3.77 -2.01 -12.44
N LEU A 63 -4.93 -1.36 -12.47
CA LEU A 63 -5.65 -0.99 -11.26
C LEU A 63 -6.45 -2.19 -10.75
N VAL A 64 -6.11 -2.67 -9.56
CA VAL A 64 -6.82 -3.75 -8.89
C VAL A 64 -7.55 -3.22 -7.67
N ARG A 65 -8.83 -3.55 -7.60
CA ARG A 65 -9.73 -3.21 -6.49
C ARG A 65 -10.12 -4.46 -5.71
N ARG A 66 -10.05 -4.39 -4.38
CA ARG A 66 -10.48 -5.44 -3.47
C ARG A 66 -11.31 -4.83 -2.34
N ASP A 67 -12.58 -5.18 -2.28
CA ASP A 67 -13.49 -4.75 -1.22
C ASP A 67 -13.60 -5.82 -0.14
N TYR A 68 -13.63 -5.40 1.12
CA TYR A 68 -13.84 -6.27 2.26
C TYR A 68 -14.55 -5.55 3.41
N VAL A 69 -15.27 -6.31 4.22
CA VAL A 69 -15.94 -5.78 5.42
C VAL A 69 -15.00 -5.95 6.62
N ALA A 70 -14.73 -4.86 7.33
CA ALA A 70 -13.91 -4.88 8.54
C ALA A 70 -14.55 -4.04 9.65
N ASN A 71 -14.81 -4.67 10.81
CA ASN A 71 -15.39 -4.04 11.99
C ASN A 71 -16.64 -3.21 11.67
N GLY A 72 -17.61 -3.84 10.98
CA GLY A 72 -18.87 -3.22 10.58
C GLY A 72 -18.77 -2.09 9.53
N GLY A 73 -17.58 -1.85 8.97
CA GLY A 73 -17.38 -0.85 7.91
C GLY A 73 -16.93 -1.47 6.60
N TRP A 74 -17.20 -0.77 5.51
CA TRP A 74 -16.73 -1.10 4.17
C TRP A 74 -15.33 -0.53 3.97
N GLU A 75 -14.36 -1.41 3.70
CA GLU A 75 -13.02 -1.05 3.26
C GLU A 75 -12.80 -1.42 1.79
N THR A 76 -12.26 -0.49 1.03
CA THR A 76 -11.86 -0.65 -0.36
C THR A 76 -10.34 -0.51 -0.44
N PHE A 77 -9.68 -1.57 -0.88
CA PHE A 77 -8.25 -1.58 -1.17
C PHE A 77 -8.05 -1.40 -2.67
N LEU A 78 -7.47 -0.26 -3.05
CA LEU A 78 -7.05 0.03 -4.41
C LEU A 78 -5.55 -0.19 -4.50
N ALA A 79 -5.08 -0.82 -5.57
CA ALA A 79 -3.68 -1.03 -5.80
C ALA A 79 -3.37 -0.94 -7.29
N TYR A 80 -2.23 -0.34 -7.62
CA TYR A 80 -1.61 -0.53 -8.92
C TYR A 80 -0.60 -1.67 -8.80
N GLU A 81 -0.87 -2.76 -9.50
CA GLU A 81 -0.03 -3.96 -9.49
C GLU A 81 0.13 -4.53 -10.91
N ASP A 82 1.25 -5.22 -11.15
CA ASP A 82 1.46 -6.06 -12.33
C ASP A 82 1.02 -7.48 -11.96
N PRO A 83 -0.13 -7.97 -12.43
CA PRO A 83 -0.66 -9.28 -12.06
C PRO A 83 0.15 -10.43 -12.65
N ALA A 84 0.86 -10.21 -13.76
CA ALA A 84 1.69 -11.24 -14.39
C ALA A 84 2.97 -11.49 -13.58
N GLN A 85 3.54 -10.44 -12.99
CA GLN A 85 4.78 -10.49 -12.22
C GLN A 85 4.57 -10.44 -10.70
N ASP A 86 3.32 -10.30 -10.24
CA ASP A 86 2.93 -10.09 -8.83
C ASP A 86 3.69 -8.93 -8.16
N ILE A 87 3.86 -7.81 -8.90
CA ILE A 87 4.58 -6.62 -8.42
C ILE A 87 3.59 -5.54 -8.01
N LEU A 88 3.77 -5.00 -6.81
CA LEU A 88 2.98 -3.89 -6.29
C LEU A 88 3.72 -2.56 -6.45
N VAL A 89 3.08 -1.63 -7.15
CA VAL A 89 3.60 -0.29 -7.45
C VAL A 89 3.01 0.75 -6.50
N GLY A 90 1.75 0.65 -6.14
CA GLY A 90 1.13 1.56 -5.19
C GLY A 90 -0.14 0.98 -4.61
N LEU A 91 -0.52 1.47 -3.44
CA LEU A 91 -1.75 1.09 -2.76
C LEU A 91 -2.42 2.31 -2.13
N LEU A 92 -3.74 2.22 -2.01
CA LEU A 92 -4.57 3.14 -1.27
C LEU A 92 -5.61 2.34 -0.47
N ARG A 93 -5.82 2.72 0.78
CA ARG A 93 -6.88 2.19 1.65
C ARG A 93 -7.96 3.23 1.85
N LEU A 94 -9.12 2.99 1.28
CA LEU A 94 -10.32 3.79 1.47
C LEU A 94 -11.26 3.08 2.44
N ARG A 95 -11.85 3.80 3.38
CA ARG A 95 -12.88 3.28 4.29
C ARG A 95 -14.08 4.21 4.30
N LYS A 96 -15.28 3.66 4.19
CA LYS A 96 -16.52 4.40 4.43
C LYS A 96 -16.71 4.59 5.94
N CYS A 97 -16.86 5.83 6.42
CA CYS A 97 -17.17 6.06 7.83
C CYS A 97 -18.61 5.64 8.12
N GLY A 98 -18.78 4.84 9.19
CA GLY A 98 -20.09 4.45 9.71
C GLY A 98 -20.66 5.48 10.67
N GLN A 99 -21.86 5.21 11.18
CA GLN A 99 -22.55 6.08 12.15
C GLN A 99 -21.81 6.17 13.49
N ASP A 100 -21.01 5.15 13.84
CA ASP A 100 -20.27 5.06 15.11
C ASP A 100 -19.02 5.97 15.16
N THR A 101 -18.85 6.86 14.18
CA THR A 101 -17.67 7.74 14.12
C THR A 101 -17.82 8.90 15.11
N PHE A 102 -16.99 8.90 16.16
CA PHE A 102 -17.06 9.89 17.24
C PHE A 102 -16.53 11.28 16.85
N ARG A 103 -15.57 11.34 15.92
CA ARG A 103 -14.90 12.60 15.52
C ARG A 103 -15.86 13.51 14.74
N PRO A 104 -15.99 14.79 15.14
CA PRO A 104 -16.94 15.70 14.50
C PRO A 104 -16.65 15.94 13.01
N GLU A 105 -15.37 15.92 12.61
CA GLU A 105 -14.94 16.18 11.21
C GLU A 105 -15.30 15.05 10.23
N LEU A 106 -15.67 13.88 10.77
CA LEU A 106 -16.02 12.68 10.01
C LEU A 106 -17.52 12.35 10.10
N ARG A 107 -18.32 13.24 10.67
CA ARG A 107 -19.79 13.12 10.69
C ARG A 107 -20.38 13.57 9.35
N GLY A 108 -21.54 13.00 8.98
CA GLY A 108 -22.30 13.45 7.81
C GLY A 108 -21.98 12.73 6.50
N GLY A 109 -21.58 11.45 6.55
CA GLY A 109 -21.32 10.65 5.36
C GLY A 109 -19.98 11.00 4.72
N VAL A 110 -18.90 10.62 5.40
CA VAL A 110 -17.52 10.89 4.99
C VAL A 110 -16.84 9.57 4.62
N SER A 111 -15.98 9.61 3.61
CA SER A 111 -15.03 8.52 3.35
C SER A 111 -13.64 8.93 3.77
N ILE A 112 -12.87 8.00 4.33
CA ILE A 112 -11.53 8.28 4.84
C ILE A 112 -10.47 7.47 4.08
N VAL A 113 -9.50 8.17 3.52
CA VAL A 113 -8.26 7.58 3.02
C VAL A 113 -7.34 7.38 4.22
N ARG A 114 -7.14 6.11 4.57
CA ARG A 114 -6.36 5.71 5.75
C ARG A 114 -4.87 5.63 5.45
N GLU A 115 -4.54 5.30 4.21
CA GLU A 115 -3.18 5.07 3.75
C GLU A 115 -3.15 5.31 2.24
N LEU A 116 -2.16 6.05 1.78
CA LEU A 116 -1.73 6.11 0.39
C LEU A 116 -0.24 5.87 0.41
N HIS A 117 0.21 4.85 -0.31
CA HIS A 117 1.62 4.50 -0.42
C HIS A 117 1.94 4.18 -1.88
N VAL A 118 2.90 4.89 -2.45
CA VAL A 118 3.42 4.59 -3.78
C VAL A 118 4.85 4.13 -3.62
N TYR A 119 5.10 2.89 -4.03
CA TYR A 119 6.40 2.27 -4.02
C TYR A 119 7.13 2.64 -5.30
N GLY A 120 8.29 3.26 -5.15
CA GLY A 120 9.11 3.62 -6.29
C GLY A 120 10.51 4.05 -5.88
N SER A 121 11.49 3.45 -6.54
CA SER A 121 12.79 4.05 -6.80
C SER A 121 12.55 5.28 -7.68
N VAL A 122 13.29 6.37 -7.48
CA VAL A 122 13.31 7.50 -8.42
C VAL A 122 13.77 6.96 -9.78
N VAL A 123 12.82 6.63 -10.67
CA VAL A 123 13.18 6.29 -12.06
C VAL A 123 13.72 7.59 -12.67
N PRO A 124 14.95 7.61 -13.21
CA PRO A 124 15.53 8.83 -13.75
C PRO A 124 14.61 9.41 -14.81
N VAL A 125 14.36 10.71 -14.71
CA VAL A 125 13.49 11.52 -15.60
C VAL A 125 14.03 11.58 -17.05
N SER A 126 15.11 10.86 -17.36
CA SER A 126 15.93 11.04 -18.57
C SER A 126 15.58 10.15 -19.77
N ALA A 127 14.41 9.50 -19.78
CA ALA A 127 13.90 8.87 -21.01
C ALA A 127 12.50 9.40 -21.32
N ARG A 128 12.43 10.57 -21.96
CA ARG A 128 11.22 11.10 -22.59
C ARG A 128 10.90 10.25 -23.83
N ASP A 129 10.42 9.04 -23.61
CA ASP A 129 9.68 8.28 -24.63
C ASP A 129 8.21 8.70 -24.56
N PRO A 130 7.63 9.32 -25.62
CA PRO A 130 6.24 9.78 -25.62
C PRO A 130 5.20 8.66 -25.46
N GLY A 131 5.60 7.40 -25.64
CA GLY A 131 4.75 6.22 -25.45
C GLY A 131 4.79 5.59 -24.05
N LYS A 132 5.62 6.10 -23.12
CA LYS A 132 5.84 5.56 -21.77
C LYS A 132 5.40 6.55 -20.69
N PHE A 133 4.15 7.00 -20.75
CA PHE A 133 3.50 7.91 -19.79
C PHE A 133 3.36 7.35 -18.34
N GLN A 134 4.18 6.40 -17.90
CA GLN A 134 3.69 5.36 -16.99
C GLN A 134 4.12 5.44 -15.51
N HIS A 135 4.93 6.40 -15.04
CA HIS A 135 5.43 6.34 -13.66
C HIS A 135 5.34 7.62 -12.81
N GLN A 136 4.80 8.72 -13.33
CA GLN A 136 4.59 9.95 -12.56
C GLN A 136 3.10 10.24 -12.43
N GLY A 137 2.42 9.55 -11.51
CA GLY A 137 1.00 9.83 -11.29
C GLY A 137 0.21 8.81 -10.49
N PHE A 138 0.75 7.62 -10.18
CA PHE A 138 -0.04 6.58 -9.48
C PHE A 138 -0.70 7.06 -8.19
N GLY A 139 -0.03 7.93 -7.43
CA GLY A 139 -0.64 8.53 -6.24
C GLY A 139 -1.87 9.38 -6.56
N MET A 140 -1.82 10.18 -7.63
CA MET A 140 -2.94 11.01 -8.07
C MET A 140 -4.06 10.15 -8.65
N LEU A 141 -3.73 9.17 -9.51
CA LEU A 141 -4.70 8.25 -10.09
C LEU A 141 -5.43 7.42 -9.03
N LEU A 142 -4.72 6.97 -7.99
CA LEU A 142 -5.34 6.28 -6.84
C LEU A 142 -6.29 7.20 -6.08
N MET A 143 -5.92 8.46 -5.89
CA MET A 143 -6.77 9.45 -5.21
C MET A 143 -8.02 9.79 -6.04
N GLU A 144 -7.88 9.99 -7.35
CA GLU A 144 -9.02 10.23 -8.26
C GLU A 144 -10.02 9.08 -8.22
N GLU A 145 -9.52 7.83 -8.28
CA GLU A 145 -10.39 6.67 -8.20
C GLU A 145 -11.04 6.52 -6.81
N ALA A 146 -10.31 6.84 -5.74
CA ALA A 146 -10.86 6.86 -4.39
C ALA A 146 -11.97 7.92 -4.24
N GLU A 147 -11.80 9.10 -4.84
CA GLU A 147 -12.81 10.16 -4.86
C GLU A 147 -14.06 9.74 -5.63
N ARG A 148 -13.88 9.09 -6.79
CA ARG A 148 -14.98 8.55 -7.60
C ARG A 148 -15.80 7.54 -6.79
N ILE A 149 -15.15 6.54 -6.17
CA ILE A 149 -15.80 5.54 -5.32
C ILE A 149 -16.48 6.19 -4.11
N ALA A 150 -15.82 7.15 -3.47
CA ALA A 150 -16.39 7.86 -2.32
C ALA A 150 -17.68 8.62 -2.70
N ARG A 151 -17.71 9.26 -3.87
CA ARG A 151 -18.87 10.04 -4.34
C ARG A 151 -19.99 9.15 -4.87
N GLU A 152 -19.67 8.21 -5.75
CA GLU A 152 -20.68 7.43 -6.48
C GLU A 152 -21.22 6.26 -5.66
N GLU A 153 -20.33 5.51 -5.00
CA GLU A 153 -20.70 4.26 -4.33
C GLU A 153 -20.94 4.47 -2.83
N HIS A 154 -20.02 5.15 -2.15
CA HIS A 154 -20.21 5.43 -0.72
C HIS A 154 -21.25 6.52 -0.49
N ARG A 155 -21.56 7.35 -1.51
CA ARG A 155 -22.41 8.55 -1.42
C ARG A 155 -21.94 9.52 -0.34
N SER A 156 -20.63 9.66 -0.22
CA SER A 156 -20.00 10.56 0.74
C SER A 156 -20.00 11.98 0.19
N THR A 157 -20.28 12.94 1.06
CA THR A 157 -20.24 14.38 0.73
C THR A 157 -18.83 14.94 0.86
N LYS A 158 -17.97 14.26 1.62
CA LYS A 158 -16.60 14.66 1.91
C LYS A 158 -15.69 13.45 1.92
N ILE A 159 -14.44 13.68 1.52
CA ILE A 159 -13.34 12.75 1.69
C ILE A 159 -12.32 13.35 2.66
N ALA A 160 -11.80 12.54 3.58
CA ALA A 160 -10.78 12.94 4.54
C ALA A 160 -9.54 12.08 4.37
N VAL A 161 -8.35 12.66 4.50
CA VAL A 161 -7.08 11.93 4.34
C VAL A 161 -6.28 11.95 5.64
N ILE A 162 -5.85 10.78 6.10
CA ILE A 162 -4.88 10.68 7.19
C ILE A 162 -3.49 10.93 6.62
N SER A 163 -3.09 12.19 6.57
CA SER A 163 -1.75 12.59 6.10
C SER A 163 -0.77 12.77 7.26
N GLY A 164 0.44 12.22 7.13
CA GLY A 164 1.57 12.61 7.99
C GLY A 164 1.97 14.07 7.75
N VAL A 165 2.53 14.74 8.75
CA VAL A 165 2.82 16.20 8.70
C VAL A 165 3.66 16.58 7.47
N GLY A 166 4.69 15.80 7.13
CA GLY A 166 5.54 16.03 5.96
C GLY A 166 4.88 15.80 4.61
N THR A 167 3.74 15.10 4.57
CA THR A 167 3.00 14.80 3.33
C THR A 167 1.84 15.76 3.05
N ARG A 168 1.54 16.68 3.97
CA ARG A 168 0.41 17.63 3.82
C ARG A 168 0.52 18.50 2.57
N ASN A 169 1.73 18.92 2.22
CA ASN A 169 1.95 19.76 1.04
C ASN A 169 1.64 19.02 -0.26
N TYR A 170 1.75 17.69 -0.29
CA TYR A 170 1.33 16.89 -1.44
C TYR A 170 -0.19 16.97 -1.62
N TYR A 171 -0.95 16.73 -0.56
CA TYR A 171 -2.41 16.80 -0.58
C TYR A 171 -2.92 18.22 -0.90
N LYS A 172 -2.28 19.27 -0.38
CA LYS A 172 -2.62 20.66 -0.72
C LYS A 172 -2.50 20.95 -2.21
N LYS A 173 -1.51 20.38 -2.91
CA LYS A 173 -1.32 20.57 -4.35
C LYS A 173 -2.46 19.96 -5.18
N ILE A 174 -3.11 18.92 -4.65
CA ILE A 174 -4.24 18.25 -5.29
C ILE A 174 -5.60 18.73 -4.72
N GLY A 175 -5.62 19.83 -3.96
CA GLY A 175 -6.86 20.52 -3.56
C GLY A 175 -7.47 20.10 -2.22
N TYR A 176 -6.71 19.43 -1.36
CA TYR A 176 -7.14 19.00 -0.01
C TYR A 176 -6.73 19.97 1.11
#